data_AF-A0A946AC97-F1
#
_entry.id   AF-A0A946AC97-F1
#
_cell.length_a   1.000
_cell.length_b   1.000
_cell.length_c   1.000
_cell.angle_alpha   90.00
_cell.angle_beta   90.00
_cell.angle_gamma   90.00
#
_symmetry.space_group_name_H-M   'P 1'
#
loop_
_entity.id
_entity.type
_entity.pdbx_description
1 polymer ?
#
loop_
_entity_poly.entity_id
_entity_poly.type
_entity_poly.pdbx_seq_one_letter_code
_entity_poly.pdbx_strand_id
1 'polypeptide(L)'
;PFDDEVLADLVYFFELRGRKRSVAPNGILPPHLEARPGTKALVEAMTTWLQDWSDGSTPVLLVQPDGEGAVLTDTRPIAKAAHHRLDALAFAVLRGCDLAPPSTGFAAKSASGLGTSPEAVEHALRILLERDLVMEIDRRYVALPLMDPVPDLPAINDFPGGVLSAVPFAADRRVA
;
A
#
# COMPACT_ATOMS: atom_id res chain seq x y z
N PRO A 1 29.93 -30.06 16.24
CA PRO A 1 29.72 -28.77 15.54
C PRO A 1 30.06 -28.94 14.05
N PHE A 2 29.16 -28.58 13.15
CA PHE A 2 29.46 -28.54 11.72
C PHE A 2 30.39 -27.36 11.44
N ASP A 3 31.23 -27.49 10.42
CA ASP A 3 32.07 -26.37 9.98
C ASP A 3 31.22 -25.31 9.26
N ASP A 4 31.77 -24.11 9.17
CA ASP A 4 31.11 -22.94 8.60
C ASP A 4 30.80 -23.11 7.09
N GLU A 5 31.50 -24.00 6.38
CA GLU A 5 31.24 -24.29 4.96
C GLU A 5 30.01 -25.17 4.79
N VAL A 6 29.88 -26.21 5.61
CA VAL A 6 28.70 -27.07 5.64
C VAL A 6 27.47 -26.27 6.06
N LEU A 7 27.60 -25.37 7.03
CA LEU A 7 26.50 -24.49 7.43
C LEU A 7 26.08 -23.52 6.31
N ALA A 8 27.02 -23.03 5.50
CA ALA A 8 26.71 -22.14 4.38
C ALA A 8 25.99 -22.86 3.22
N ASP A 9 26.25 -24.14 3.00
CA ASP A 9 25.63 -24.95 1.93
C ASP A 9 24.21 -25.43 2.29
N LEU A 10 23.87 -25.41 3.59
CA LEU A 10 22.55 -25.84 4.08
C LEU A 10 21.46 -24.78 3.98
N VAL A 11 21.80 -23.52 3.68
CA VAL A 11 20.85 -22.41 3.60
C VAL A 11 20.92 -21.79 2.22
N TYR A 12 19.83 -21.88 1.46
CA TYR A 12 19.74 -21.37 0.10
C TYR A 12 19.62 -19.84 0.09
N PHE A 13 20.71 -19.15 0.41
CA PHE A 13 20.84 -17.71 0.21
C PHE A 13 21.52 -17.45 -1.14
N PHE A 14 20.90 -16.60 -1.97
CA PHE A 14 21.48 -16.11 -3.23
C PHE A 14 22.70 -15.19 -3.03
N GLU A 15 23.28 -15.16 -1.83
CA GLU A 15 24.43 -14.32 -1.51
C GLU A 15 25.72 -15.05 -1.90
N LEU A 16 26.27 -14.68 -3.05
CA LEU A 16 27.63 -15.07 -3.45
C LEU A 16 28.64 -14.59 -2.38
N ARG A 17 29.40 -15.54 -1.82
CA ARG A 17 30.55 -15.32 -0.92
C ARG A 17 31.38 -14.12 -1.41
N GLY A 18 31.55 -13.10 -0.56
CA GLY A 18 32.42 -11.95 -0.83
C GLY A 18 31.74 -10.72 -1.44
N ARG A 19 30.45 -10.74 -1.81
CA ARG A 19 29.73 -9.49 -2.04
C ARG A 19 29.40 -8.86 -0.69
N LYS A 20 30.12 -7.79 -0.33
CA LYS A 20 29.62 -6.86 0.69
C LYS A 20 28.22 -6.48 0.27
N ARG A 21 27.24 -6.65 1.16
CA ARG A 21 25.88 -6.20 0.97
C ARG A 21 25.97 -4.70 0.68
N SER A 22 25.92 -4.35 -0.60
CA SER A 22 25.96 -2.97 -1.08
C SER A 22 24.55 -2.43 -0.87
N VAL A 23 24.19 -2.31 0.39
CA VAL A 23 22.94 -1.71 0.83
C VAL A 23 23.16 -0.22 0.64
N ALA A 24 22.31 0.43 -0.15
CA ALA A 24 22.28 1.88 -0.21
C ALA A 24 22.11 2.48 1.22
N PRO A 25 22.46 3.75 1.45
CA PRO A 25 22.40 4.37 2.78
C PRO A 25 21.03 4.25 3.49
N ASN A 26 19.97 4.06 2.72
CA ASN A 26 18.57 3.95 3.12
C ASN A 26 18.03 2.50 3.11
N GLY A 27 18.79 1.49 2.66
CA GLY A 27 18.35 0.09 2.75
C GLY A 27 17.48 -0.44 1.61
N ILE A 28 16.91 0.45 0.79
CA ILE A 28 15.75 0.12 -0.05
C ILE A 28 16.16 -0.47 -1.41
N LEU A 29 17.22 0.04 -2.03
CA LEU A 29 17.65 -0.38 -3.38
C LEU A 29 19.18 -0.54 -3.50
N PRO A 30 19.66 -1.30 -4.50
CA PRO A 30 21.07 -1.30 -4.88
C PRO A 30 21.53 0.08 -5.40
N PRO A 31 22.78 0.54 -5.12
CA PRO A 31 23.24 1.88 -5.49
C PRO A 31 23.19 2.23 -6.98
N HIS A 32 23.34 1.23 -7.86
CA HIS A 32 23.28 1.44 -9.31
C HIS A 32 21.86 1.74 -9.81
N LEU A 33 20.82 1.41 -9.04
CA LEU A 33 19.44 1.77 -9.34
C LEU A 33 19.11 3.17 -8.80
N GLU A 34 19.64 3.55 -7.63
CA GLU A 34 19.42 4.87 -7.00
C GLU A 34 19.89 6.04 -7.86
N ALA A 35 20.92 5.85 -8.69
CA ALA A 35 21.45 6.90 -9.54
C ALA A 35 20.50 7.33 -10.68
N ARG A 36 19.42 6.58 -10.95
CA ARG A 36 18.45 6.94 -11.99
C ARG A 36 17.45 7.96 -11.45
N PRO A 37 17.10 9.02 -12.21
CA PRO A 37 16.20 10.06 -11.74
C PRO A 37 14.84 9.54 -11.22
N GLY A 38 14.24 8.57 -11.93
CA GLY A 38 12.97 7.98 -11.51
C GLY A 38 13.06 7.18 -10.22
N THR A 39 14.15 6.41 -10.05
CA THR A 39 14.38 5.66 -8.81
C THR A 39 14.63 6.59 -7.64
N LYS A 40 15.40 7.66 -7.85
CA LYS A 40 15.66 8.66 -6.82
C LYS A 40 14.35 9.30 -6.33
N ALA A 41 13.50 9.74 -7.26
CA ALA A 41 12.19 10.31 -6.92
C ALA A 41 11.29 9.32 -6.15
N LEU A 42 11.29 8.04 -6.54
CA LEU A 42 10.57 7.00 -5.80
C LEU A 42 11.11 6.82 -4.38
N VAL A 43 12.43 6.73 -4.21
CA VAL A 43 13.07 6.58 -2.90
C VAL A 43 12.77 7.77 -2.01
N GLU A 44 12.82 8.99 -2.54
CA GLU A 44 12.45 10.20 -1.82
C GLU A 44 10.97 10.14 -1.36
N ALA A 45 10.05 9.83 -2.26
CA ALA A 45 8.62 9.70 -1.93
C ALA A 45 8.36 8.60 -0.88
N MET A 46 9.01 7.44 -1.00
CA MET A 46 8.92 6.36 -0.02
C MET A 46 9.47 6.77 1.35
N THR A 47 10.57 7.52 1.38
CA THR A 47 11.18 7.98 2.63
C THR A 47 10.25 8.94 3.36
N THR A 48 9.67 9.92 2.65
CA THR A 48 8.67 10.82 3.21
C THR A 48 7.46 10.05 3.73
N TRP A 49 6.95 9.09 2.95
CA TRP A 49 5.82 8.27 3.38
C TRP A 49 6.12 7.47 4.65
N LEU A 50 7.31 6.89 4.78
CA LEU A 50 7.71 6.14 5.97
C LEU A 50 7.81 7.04 7.22
N GLN A 51 8.27 8.28 7.06
CA GLN A 51 8.31 9.27 8.14
C GLN A 51 6.91 9.68 8.58
N ASP A 52 6.03 9.99 7.63
CA ASP A 52 4.63 10.35 7.94
C ASP A 52 3.89 9.19 8.64
N TRP A 53 4.24 7.95 8.28
CA TRP A 53 3.68 6.76 8.91
C TRP A 53 4.18 6.54 10.36
N SER A 54 5.45 6.88 10.67
CA SER A 54 6.05 6.64 11.99
C SER A 54 5.69 7.68 13.05
N ASP A 55 5.44 8.92 12.65
CA ASP A 55 5.38 10.07 13.56
C ASP A 55 4.00 10.29 14.21
N GLY A 56 3.08 9.30 14.08
CA GLY A 56 1.77 9.31 14.72
C GLY A 56 0.69 10.11 13.97
N SER A 57 1.05 10.77 12.87
CA SER A 57 0.12 11.44 11.94
C SER A 57 -0.11 10.59 10.69
N THR A 58 -0.41 9.30 10.87
CA THR A 58 -0.56 8.35 9.77
C THR A 58 -1.50 8.92 8.69
N PRO A 59 -1.01 9.14 7.47
CA PRO A 59 -1.85 9.64 6.40
C PRO A 59 -2.93 8.64 6.04
N VAL A 60 -4.19 9.06 6.04
CA VAL A 60 -5.34 8.21 5.75
C VAL A 60 -6.26 8.87 4.73
N LEU A 61 -6.89 8.04 3.92
CA LEU A 61 -8.07 8.42 3.14
C LEU A 61 -9.20 7.49 3.59
N LEU A 62 -10.13 8.02 4.35
CA LEU A 62 -11.26 7.28 4.92
C LEU A 62 -12.54 7.66 4.20
N VAL A 63 -13.44 6.69 4.06
CA VAL A 63 -14.80 6.91 3.57
C VAL A 63 -15.83 6.39 4.58
N GLN A 64 -16.82 7.24 4.86
CA GLN A 64 -17.94 6.97 5.76
C GLN A 64 -19.25 7.19 5.00
N PRO A 65 -20.06 6.13 4.79
CA PRO A 65 -21.40 6.27 4.23
C PRO A 65 -22.31 7.02 5.21
N ASP A 66 -23.22 7.83 4.70
CA ASP A 66 -24.14 8.63 5.51
C ASP A 66 -25.61 8.51 5.07
N GLY A 67 -25.91 7.54 4.20
CA GLY A 67 -27.24 7.26 3.68
C GLY A 67 -27.59 8.00 2.39
N GLU A 68 -27.03 9.18 2.14
CA GLU A 68 -27.23 9.94 0.89
C GLU A 68 -26.03 9.86 -0.06
N GLY A 69 -24.93 9.30 0.40
CA GLY A 69 -23.70 9.08 -0.35
C GLY A 69 -22.60 8.69 0.62
N ALA A 70 -21.53 9.49 0.63
CA ALA A 70 -20.48 9.36 1.61
C ALA A 70 -19.71 10.66 1.86
N VAL A 71 -19.12 10.75 3.05
CA VAL A 71 -18.11 11.76 3.39
C VAL A 71 -16.76 11.07 3.44
N LEU A 72 -15.75 11.69 2.84
CA LEU A 72 -14.38 11.24 2.90
C LEU A 72 -13.53 12.23 3.67
N THR A 73 -12.57 11.70 4.42
CA THR A 73 -11.53 12.47 5.10
C THR A 73 -10.18 12.04 4.55
N ASP A 74 -9.43 13.00 4.01
CA ASP A 74 -8.14 12.77 3.38
C ASP A 74 -7.06 13.59 4.10
N THR A 75 -6.15 12.91 4.79
CA THR A 75 -5.01 13.52 5.47
C THR A 75 -3.70 13.28 4.73
N ARG A 76 -3.75 12.72 3.51
CA ARG A 76 -2.57 12.48 2.70
C ARG A 76 -1.92 13.80 2.29
N PRO A 77 -0.57 13.89 2.23
CA PRO A 77 0.12 15.10 1.75
C PRO A 77 -0.27 15.52 0.33
N ILE A 78 -0.76 14.58 -0.49
CA ILE A 78 -1.23 14.81 -1.86
C ILE A 78 -2.72 15.19 -1.94
N ALA A 79 -3.43 15.27 -0.81
CA ALA A 79 -4.87 15.51 -0.79
C ALA A 79 -5.21 16.86 -1.44
N LYS A 80 -6.13 16.85 -2.39
CA LYS A 80 -6.67 18.07 -3.01
C LYS A 80 -7.63 18.83 -2.10
N ALA A 81 -8.22 18.14 -1.12
CA ALA A 81 -9.03 18.72 -0.06
C ALA A 81 -9.00 17.80 1.16
N ALA A 82 -9.14 18.34 2.37
CA ALA A 82 -9.20 17.53 3.59
C ALA A 82 -10.50 16.71 3.70
N HIS A 83 -11.59 17.21 3.10
CA HIS A 83 -12.89 16.55 3.10
C HIS A 83 -13.51 16.55 1.71
N HIS A 84 -14.12 15.42 1.35
CA HIS A 84 -14.88 15.29 0.11
C HIS A 84 -16.30 14.81 0.39
N ARG A 85 -17.28 15.45 -0.27
CA ARG A 85 -18.65 14.95 -0.34
C ARG A 85 -18.86 14.22 -1.65
N LEU A 86 -19.35 12.98 -1.56
CA LEU A 86 -19.87 12.22 -2.69
C LEU A 86 -21.38 12.07 -2.54
N ASP A 87 -22.10 12.25 -3.64
CA ASP A 87 -23.49 11.83 -3.73
C ASP A 87 -23.59 10.29 -3.86
N ALA A 88 -24.82 9.77 -3.84
CA ALA A 88 -25.10 8.35 -3.94
C ALA A 88 -24.51 7.71 -5.21
N LEU A 89 -24.52 8.41 -6.36
CA LEU A 89 -24.01 7.86 -7.61
C LEU A 89 -22.49 7.77 -7.60
N ALA A 90 -21.79 8.86 -7.24
CA ALA A 90 -20.34 8.89 -7.15
C ALA A 90 -19.83 7.89 -6.11
N PHE A 91 -20.53 7.75 -4.98
CA PHE A 91 -20.19 6.73 -3.99
C PHE A 91 -20.38 5.31 -4.53
N ALA A 92 -21.47 5.03 -5.25
CA ALA A 92 -21.69 3.73 -5.87
C ALA A 92 -20.63 3.40 -6.92
N VAL A 93 -20.23 4.38 -7.73
CA VAL A 93 -19.14 4.24 -8.71
C VAL A 93 -17.81 3.98 -8.00
N LEU A 94 -17.49 4.72 -6.94
CA LEU A 94 -16.30 4.49 -6.11
C LEU A 94 -16.23 3.04 -5.61
N ARG A 95 -17.33 2.52 -5.03
CA ARG A 95 -17.37 1.12 -4.59
C ARG A 95 -17.22 0.12 -5.73
N GLY A 96 -17.70 0.47 -6.93
CA GLY A 96 -17.49 -0.34 -8.12
C GLY A 96 -16.01 -0.53 -8.47
N CYS A 97 -15.15 0.42 -8.07
CA CYS A 97 -13.70 0.38 -8.28
C CYS A 97 -12.92 -0.41 -7.21
N ASP A 98 -13.57 -0.89 -6.15
CA ASP A 98 -12.91 -1.59 -5.02
C ASP A 98 -12.24 -2.91 -5.46
N LEU A 99 -12.84 -3.60 -6.43
CA LEU A 99 -12.30 -4.84 -7.00
C LEU A 99 -11.38 -4.62 -8.23
N ALA A 100 -10.87 -3.40 -8.40
CA ALA A 100 -9.99 -3.03 -9.51
C ALA A 100 -10.50 -3.46 -10.90
N PRO A 101 -11.75 -3.13 -11.30
CA PRO A 101 -12.30 -3.53 -12.58
C PRO A 101 -11.49 -2.96 -13.76
N PRO A 102 -11.48 -3.65 -14.92
CA PRO A 102 -10.90 -3.10 -16.15
C PRO A 102 -11.58 -1.79 -16.54
N SER A 103 -10.82 -0.82 -17.03
CA SER A 103 -11.35 0.48 -17.45
C SER A 103 -12.25 0.36 -18.69
N THR A 104 -11.91 -0.56 -19.60
CA THR A 104 -12.72 -0.88 -20.77
C THR A 104 -14.11 -1.41 -20.38
N GLY A 105 -15.15 -0.65 -20.76
CA GLY A 105 -16.54 -1.05 -20.54
C GLY A 105 -17.05 -0.90 -19.10
N PHE A 106 -16.23 -0.36 -18.19
CA PHE A 106 -16.64 -0.13 -16.80
C PHE A 106 -17.88 0.75 -16.71
N ALA A 107 -17.92 1.86 -17.45
CA ALA A 107 -19.03 2.80 -17.41
C ALA A 107 -20.35 2.14 -17.84
N ALA A 108 -20.35 1.46 -19.00
CA ALA A 108 -21.52 0.77 -19.51
C ALA A 108 -22.02 -0.34 -18.57
N LYS A 109 -21.11 -1.15 -18.04
CA LYS A 109 -21.45 -2.23 -17.10
C LYS A 109 -22.03 -1.69 -15.79
N SER A 110 -21.40 -0.65 -15.24
CA SER A 110 -21.83 -0.03 -13.99
C SER A 110 -23.16 0.69 -14.16
N ALA A 111 -23.35 1.42 -15.27
CA ALA A 111 -24.61 2.09 -15.59
C ALA A 111 -25.78 1.11 -15.64
N SER A 112 -25.60 -0.05 -16.29
CA SER A 112 -26.61 -1.10 -16.32
C SER A 112 -26.96 -1.65 -14.92
N GLY A 113 -25.97 -1.81 -14.05
CA GLY A 113 -26.19 -2.28 -12.67
C GLY A 113 -26.80 -1.23 -11.74
N LEU A 114 -26.56 0.04 -12.01
CA LEU A 114 -27.03 1.18 -11.21
C LEU A 114 -28.34 1.79 -11.73
N GLY A 115 -28.85 1.33 -12.88
CA GLY A 115 -30.06 1.88 -13.49
C GLY A 115 -29.91 3.34 -13.95
N THR A 116 -28.70 3.71 -14.41
CA THR A 116 -28.38 5.07 -14.86
C THR A 116 -27.75 5.06 -16.26
N SER A 117 -27.37 6.21 -16.78
CA SER A 117 -26.69 6.31 -18.08
C SER A 117 -25.16 6.12 -17.96
N PRO A 118 -24.48 5.57 -18.98
CA PRO A 118 -23.02 5.46 -19.00
C PRO A 118 -22.32 6.81 -18.82
N GLU A 119 -22.86 7.88 -19.39
CA GLU A 119 -22.30 9.23 -19.33
C GLU A 119 -22.32 9.77 -17.89
N ALA A 120 -23.37 9.46 -17.11
CA ALA A 120 -23.44 9.83 -15.70
C ALA A 120 -22.35 9.10 -14.88
N VAL A 121 -22.09 7.83 -15.18
CA VAL A 121 -21.01 7.07 -14.56
C VAL A 121 -19.64 7.62 -14.95
N GLU A 122 -19.41 7.92 -16.23
CA GLU A 122 -18.16 8.53 -16.71
C GLU A 122 -17.91 9.89 -16.04
N HIS A 123 -18.95 10.70 -15.90
CA HIS A 123 -18.86 11.98 -15.22
C HIS A 123 -18.46 11.81 -13.76
N ALA A 124 -19.12 10.90 -13.04
CA ALA A 124 -18.80 10.60 -11.65
C ALA A 124 -17.36 10.05 -11.50
N LEU A 125 -16.97 9.10 -12.36
CA LEU A 125 -15.62 8.53 -12.38
C LEU A 125 -14.55 9.59 -12.64
N ARG A 126 -14.78 10.50 -13.59
CA ARG A 126 -13.87 11.61 -13.87
C ARG A 126 -13.66 12.49 -12.65
N ILE A 127 -14.72 12.80 -11.90
CA ILE A 127 -14.62 13.55 -10.64
C ILE A 127 -13.76 12.79 -9.61
N LEU A 128 -13.92 11.46 -9.50
CA LEU A 128 -13.14 10.64 -8.58
C LEU A 128 -11.65 10.60 -8.94
N LEU A 129 -11.33 10.50 -10.23
CA LEU A 129 -9.97 10.57 -10.76
C LEU A 129 -9.35 11.96 -10.53
N GLU A 130 -10.09 13.02 -10.85
CA GLU A 130 -9.64 14.41 -10.67
C GLU A 130 -9.39 14.76 -9.19
N ARG A 131 -10.02 14.06 -8.25
CA ARG A 131 -9.85 14.24 -6.80
C ARG A 131 -8.86 13.27 -6.16
N ASP A 132 -8.18 12.43 -6.94
CA ASP A 132 -7.26 11.39 -6.45
C ASP A 132 -7.93 10.43 -5.44
N LEU A 133 -9.21 10.13 -5.64
CA LEU A 133 -9.99 9.15 -4.87
C LEU A 133 -10.04 7.79 -5.59
N VAL A 134 -9.87 7.80 -6.90
CA VAL A 134 -9.66 6.63 -7.75
C VAL A 134 -8.40 6.87 -8.56
N MET A 135 -7.66 5.80 -8.86
CA MET A 135 -6.51 5.83 -9.77
C MET A 135 -6.72 4.85 -10.91
N GLU A 136 -6.27 5.21 -12.12
CA GLU A 136 -6.12 4.24 -13.20
C GLU A 136 -4.69 3.69 -13.22
N ILE A 137 -4.54 2.38 -13.02
CA ILE A 137 -3.25 1.68 -13.11
C ILE A 137 -3.45 0.39 -13.92
N ASP A 138 -2.58 0.16 -14.90
CA ASP A 138 -2.67 -0.99 -15.81
C ASP A 138 -4.07 -1.19 -16.42
N ARG A 139 -4.69 -0.08 -16.86
CA ARG A 139 -6.05 -0.04 -17.42
C ARG A 139 -7.12 -0.60 -16.47
N ARG A 140 -6.94 -0.38 -15.17
CA ARG A 140 -7.90 -0.73 -14.12
C ARG A 140 -8.13 0.45 -13.21
N TYR A 141 -9.37 0.63 -12.78
CA TYR A 141 -9.72 1.66 -11.82
C TYR A 141 -9.63 1.10 -10.40
N VAL A 142 -8.76 1.69 -9.57
CA VAL A 142 -8.53 1.26 -8.18
C VAL A 142 -9.07 2.33 -7.25
N ALA A 143 -10.04 1.97 -6.40
CA ALA A 143 -10.47 2.83 -5.30
C ALA A 143 -9.34 2.92 -4.26
N LEU A 144 -9.07 4.15 -3.79
CA LEU A 144 -8.04 4.42 -2.78
C LEU A 144 -8.57 4.53 -1.34
N PRO A 145 -9.81 5.01 -1.08
CA PRO A 145 -10.32 5.14 0.27
C PRO A 145 -10.49 3.80 0.99
N LEU A 146 -10.16 3.80 2.28
CA LEU A 146 -10.48 2.71 3.19
C LEU A 146 -11.87 2.94 3.80
N MET A 147 -12.68 1.89 3.82
CA MET A 147 -13.96 1.89 4.53
C MET A 147 -13.72 1.94 6.03
N ASP A 148 -14.38 2.88 6.71
CA ASP A 148 -14.39 2.95 8.17
C ASP A 148 -15.40 1.92 8.75
N PRO A 149 -15.05 1.18 9.84
CA PRO A 149 -13.77 1.18 10.55
C PRO A 149 -12.65 0.49 9.79
N VAL A 150 -11.45 1.10 9.80
CA VAL A 150 -10.24 0.49 9.24
C VAL A 150 -9.80 -0.68 10.13
N PRO A 151 -9.61 -1.89 9.58
CA PRO A 151 -9.07 -3.01 10.34
C PRO A 151 -7.65 -2.71 10.84
N ASP A 152 -7.34 -3.16 12.06
CA ASP A 152 -5.97 -3.07 12.57
C ASP A 152 -4.99 -3.82 11.67
N LEU A 153 -3.77 -3.29 11.56
CA LEU A 153 -2.69 -4.01 10.89
C LEU A 153 -2.38 -5.31 11.65
N PRO A 154 -2.04 -6.41 10.94
CA PRO A 154 -1.58 -7.63 11.58
C PRO A 154 -0.42 -7.35 12.53
N ALA A 155 -0.38 -8.03 13.67
CA ALA A 155 0.76 -7.90 14.57
C ALA A 155 2.02 -8.44 13.90
N ILE A 156 3.20 -7.98 14.33
CA ILE A 156 4.48 -8.48 13.80
C ILE A 156 4.62 -10.00 13.96
N ASN A 157 3.97 -10.57 14.99
CA ASN A 157 3.96 -12.01 15.25
C ASN A 157 3.02 -12.79 14.31
N ASP A 158 2.09 -12.10 13.65
CA ASP A 158 1.21 -12.68 12.63
C ASP A 158 1.86 -12.67 11.24
N PHE A 159 3.10 -12.17 11.12
CA PHE A 159 3.83 -12.16 9.87
C PHE A 159 4.07 -13.60 9.39
N PRO A 160 3.57 -13.99 8.20
CA PRO A 160 3.60 -15.39 7.74
C PRO A 160 5.01 -15.91 7.44
N GLY A 161 6.03 -15.03 7.40
CA GLY A 161 7.44 -15.43 7.31
C GLY A 161 8.05 -15.92 8.63
N GLY A 162 7.31 -15.86 9.74
CA GLY A 162 7.80 -16.20 11.07
C GLY A 162 8.69 -15.11 11.68
N VAL A 163 8.86 -15.14 13.01
CA VAL A 163 9.71 -14.22 13.75
C VAL A 163 10.78 -15.01 14.49
N LEU A 164 12.05 -14.69 14.28
CA LEU A 164 13.13 -15.23 15.09
C LEU A 164 13.16 -14.49 16.42
N SER A 165 12.65 -15.12 17.48
CA SER A 165 12.86 -14.65 18.84
C SER A 165 14.22 -15.12 19.32
N ALA A 166 15.19 -14.20 19.40
CA ALA A 166 16.46 -14.46 20.05
C ALA A 166 16.23 -14.46 21.57
N VAL A 167 15.86 -15.62 22.12
CA VAL A 167 15.88 -15.81 23.57
C VAL A 167 17.34 -15.94 23.99
N PRO A 168 17.84 -15.16 24.97
CA PRO A 168 19.19 -15.35 25.48
C PRO A 168 19.34 -16.79 25.94
N PHE A 169 20.29 -17.52 25.35
CA PHE A 169 20.68 -18.82 25.88
C PHE A 169 21.32 -18.58 27.24
N ALA A 170 20.55 -18.73 28.32
CA ALA A 170 21.10 -18.74 29.67
C ALA A 170 22.08 -19.92 29.73
N ALA A 171 23.38 -19.62 29.69
CA ALA A 171 24.41 -20.59 29.91
C ALA A 171 24.29 -21.09 31.35
N ASP A 172 23.53 -22.16 31.57
CA ASP A 172 23.55 -22.91 32.82
C ASP A 172 24.89 -23.68 32.86
N ARG A 173 25.96 -22.93 33.15
CA ARG A 173 27.23 -23.48 33.60
C ARG A 173 27.03 -23.97 35.04
N ARG A 174 26.46 -25.15 35.20
CA ARG A 174 26.71 -25.95 36.40
C ARG A 174 27.84 -26.92 36.11
N VAL A 175 28.98 -26.52 36.65
CA VAL A 175 30.13 -27.38 36.93
C VAL A 175 29.66 -28.52 37.83
N ALA A 176 29.91 -29.76 37.40
CA ALA A 176 30.15 -30.91 38.26
C ALA A 176 31.13 -31.83 37.55
#